data_AF-A0A821LRW8-F1
#
_entry.id   AF-A0A821LRW8-F1
#
_cell.length_a   1.000
_cell.length_b   1.000
_cell.length_c   1.000
_cell.angle_alpha   90.00
_cell.angle_beta   90.00
_cell.angle_gamma   90.00
#
_symmetry.space_group_name_H-M   'P 1'
#
loop_
_entity.id
_entity.type
_entity.pdbx_description
1 polymer ?
#
loop_
_entity_poly.entity_id
_entity_poly.type
_entity_poly.pdbx_seq_one_letter_code
_entity_poly.pdbx_strand_id
1 'polypeptide(L)'
;IPDSNIILMLADDMACNARNPRPAEIFNNIAEQINVYGDDVEVDYRGYDVTVENFVRILTNRLPEVTPVSKRLLSDETSNIFIYMTGHGGDSFLKFQDNEEISAIELADVI
;
A
#
# COMPACT_ATOMS: atom_id res chain seq x y z
N ILE A 1 6.66 11.04 -10.12
CA ILE A 1 6.88 11.15 -8.65
C ILE A 1 8.05 10.21 -8.37
N PRO A 2 9.13 10.65 -7.68
CA PRO A 2 10.24 9.75 -7.36
C PRO A 2 9.76 8.64 -6.42
N ASP A 3 10.35 7.45 -6.52
CA ASP A 3 9.95 6.27 -5.74
C ASP A 3 10.04 6.51 -4.22
N SER A 4 11.05 7.27 -3.77
CA SER A 4 11.21 7.71 -2.37
C SER A 4 10.01 8.50 -1.80
N ASN A 5 9.07 8.93 -2.65
CA ASN A 5 7.88 9.68 -2.27
C ASN A 5 6.59 8.85 -2.47
N ILE A 6 6.72 7.56 -2.77
CA ILE A 6 5.63 6.62 -2.94
C ILE A 6 5.78 5.56 -1.85
N ILE A 7 4.71 5.30 -1.11
CA ILE A 7 4.65 4.16 -0.19
C ILE A 7 3.68 3.16 -0.78
N LEU A 8 4.17 1.98 -1.15
CA LEU A 8 3.36 0.90 -1.70
C LEU A 8 3.14 -0.21 -0.68
N MET A 9 1.87 -0.44 -0.32
CA MET A 9 1.43 -1.52 0.55
C MET A 9 0.66 -2.56 -0.26
N LEU A 10 1.20 -3.78 -0.41
CA LEU A 10 0.55 -4.90 -1.11
C LEU A 10 0.25 -6.04 -0.14
N ALA A 11 -1.03 -6.24 0.15
CA ALA A 11 -1.48 -7.31 1.03
C ALA A 11 -1.24 -8.71 0.44
N ASP A 12 -1.32 -8.85 -0.88
CA ASP A 12 -1.16 -10.12 -1.58
C ASP A 12 -0.01 -10.08 -2.58
N ASP A 13 0.72 -11.19 -2.70
CA ASP A 13 1.74 -11.39 -3.73
C ASP A 13 1.17 -12.17 -4.92
N MET A 14 0.41 -11.47 -5.78
CA MET A 14 -0.16 -12.06 -7.00
C MET A 14 0.91 -12.37 -8.05
N ALA A 15 2.05 -11.66 -8.03
CA ALA A 15 3.13 -11.86 -8.98
C ALA A 15 3.82 -13.21 -8.77
N CYS A 16 4.01 -13.61 -7.51
CA CYS A 16 4.57 -14.91 -7.13
C CYS A 16 3.52 -15.99 -6.86
N ASN A 17 2.24 -15.73 -7.10
CA ASN A 17 1.18 -16.71 -6.84
C ASN A 17 1.30 -17.92 -7.77
N ALA A 18 1.26 -19.14 -7.23
CA ALA A 18 1.35 -20.37 -8.02
C ALA A 18 0.21 -20.55 -9.05
N ARG A 19 -0.89 -19.82 -8.90
CA ARG A 19 -2.00 -19.78 -9.86
C ARG A 19 -1.79 -18.77 -10.99
N ASN A 20 -0.80 -17.89 -10.89
CA ASN A 20 -0.49 -16.93 -11.93
C ASN A 20 0.23 -17.67 -13.08
N PRO A 21 -0.37 -17.73 -14.30
CA PRO A 21 0.26 -18.38 -15.45
C PRO A 21 1.41 -17.56 -16.07
N ARG A 22 1.65 -16.34 -15.56
CA ARG A 22 2.72 -15.43 -15.96
C ARG A 22 3.56 -15.05 -14.74
N PRO A 23 4.56 -15.88 -14.38
CA PRO A 23 5.35 -15.66 -13.17
C PRO A 23 6.02 -14.28 -13.18
N ALA A 24 5.92 -13.56 -12.05
CA ALA A 24 6.45 -12.20 -11.87
C ALA A 24 5.85 -11.13 -12.80
N GLU A 25 4.73 -11.40 -13.46
CA GLU A 25 4.02 -10.43 -14.30
C GLU A 25 2.60 -10.19 -13.79
N ILE A 26 2.19 -8.92 -13.81
CA ILE A 26 0.82 -8.50 -13.50
C ILE A 26 0.37 -7.55 -14.60
N PHE A 27 -0.85 -7.73 -15.09
CA PHE A 27 -1.43 -6.90 -16.13
C PHE A 27 -2.74 -6.29 -15.63
N ASN A 28 -2.95 -5.01 -15.91
CA ASN A 28 -4.16 -4.29 -15.54
C ASN A 28 -5.25 -4.33 -16.64
N ASN A 29 -5.00 -5.08 -17.73
CA ASN A 29 -5.93 -5.20 -18.86
C ASN A 29 -5.71 -6.51 -19.62
N ILE A 30 -6.74 -6.96 -20.34
CA ILE A 30 -6.75 -8.24 -21.05
C ILE A 30 -5.79 -8.30 -22.25
N ALA A 31 -5.41 -7.14 -22.80
CA ALA A 31 -4.49 -7.09 -23.93
C ALA A 31 -3.02 -7.21 -23.51
N GLU A 32 -2.74 -7.35 -22.20
CA GLU A 32 -1.40 -7.57 -21.63
C GLU A 32 -0.36 -6.55 -22.13
N GLN A 33 -0.80 -5.31 -22.38
CA GLN A 33 0.05 -4.30 -23.04
C GLN A 33 1.23 -3.84 -22.19
N ILE A 34 1.07 -3.83 -20.86
CA ILE A 34 2.06 -3.32 -19.91
C ILE A 34 2.05 -4.23 -18.69
N ASN A 35 3.20 -4.85 -18.38
CA ASN A 35 3.42 -5.49 -17.09
C ASN A 35 3.57 -4.39 -16.03
N VAL A 36 2.60 -4.28 -15.14
CA VAL A 36 2.56 -3.25 -14.09
C VAL A 36 3.35 -3.63 -12.84
N TYR A 37 3.81 -4.88 -12.73
CA TYR A 37 4.73 -5.30 -11.68
C TYR A 37 6.18 -4.99 -12.08
N GLY A 38 6.62 -5.47 -13.26
CA GLY A 38 7.89 -5.09 -13.89
C GLY A 38 9.13 -5.17 -12.99
N ASP A 39 10.21 -4.53 -13.41
CA ASP A 39 11.46 -4.44 -12.64
C ASP A 39 11.51 -3.21 -11.70
N ASP A 40 10.58 -2.27 -11.88
CA ASP A 40 10.63 -0.94 -11.27
C ASP A 40 9.72 -0.78 -10.04
N VAL A 41 8.88 -1.78 -9.71
CA VAL A 41 7.99 -1.69 -8.54
C VAL A 41 8.74 -2.01 -7.24
N GLU A 42 8.91 -1.01 -6.40
CA GLU A 42 9.32 -1.17 -5.02
C GLU A 42 8.09 -1.35 -4.12
N VAL A 43 8.09 -2.38 -3.28
CA VAL A 43 6.98 -2.65 -2.35
C VAL A 43 7.50 -2.52 -0.92
N ASP A 44 7.02 -1.49 -0.23
CA ASP A 44 7.48 -1.13 1.12
C ASP A 44 6.89 -2.02 2.21
N TYR A 45 5.60 -2.36 2.07
CA TYR A 45 4.89 -3.23 3.00
C TYR A 45 4.26 -4.38 2.22
N ARG A 46 4.64 -5.62 2.54
CA ARG A 46 4.18 -6.83 1.86
C ARG A 46 3.45 -7.74 2.84
N GLY A 47 2.38 -8.38 2.38
CA GLY A 47 1.73 -9.45 3.17
C GLY A 47 1.34 -8.96 4.56
N TYR A 48 1.79 -9.68 5.59
CA TYR A 48 1.52 -9.38 7.01
C TYR A 48 1.98 -8.00 7.49
N ASP A 49 2.85 -7.30 6.76
CA ASP A 49 3.22 -5.92 7.08
C ASP A 49 2.12 -4.91 6.68
N VAL A 50 1.14 -5.31 5.88
CA VAL A 50 0.00 -4.48 5.48
C VAL A 50 -1.09 -4.56 6.54
N THR A 51 -0.96 -3.70 7.55
CA THR A 51 -1.88 -3.60 8.71
C THR A 51 -2.42 -2.18 8.84
N VAL A 52 -3.55 -2.04 9.55
CA VAL A 52 -4.12 -0.71 9.86
C VAL A 52 -3.15 0.11 10.70
N GLU A 53 -2.46 -0.52 11.65
CA GLU A 53 -1.45 0.14 12.50
C GLU A 53 -0.33 0.76 11.68
N ASN A 54 0.25 0.03 10.73
CA ASN A 54 1.32 0.55 9.90
C ASN A 54 0.83 1.70 9.02
N PHE A 55 -0.34 1.55 8.39
CA PHE A 55 -0.96 2.61 7.59
C PHE A 55 -1.15 3.91 8.38
N VAL A 56 -1.74 3.83 9.58
CA VAL A 56 -1.95 4.99 10.46
C VAL A 56 -0.62 5.61 10.91
N ARG A 57 0.38 4.79 11.26
CA ARG A 57 1.70 5.30 11.67
C ARG A 57 2.43 6.03 10.55
N ILE A 58 2.28 5.59 9.30
CA ILE A 58 2.85 6.26 8.13
C ILE A 58 2.23 7.65 7.99
N LEU A 59 0.89 7.74 7.99
CA LEU A 59 0.19 9.02 7.82
C LEU A 59 0.46 10.01 8.97
N THR A 60 0.55 9.51 10.20
CA THR A 60 0.80 10.34 11.39
C THR A 60 2.28 10.58 11.66
N ASN A 61 3.19 10.02 10.85
CA ASN A 61 4.64 10.00 11.06
C ASN A 61 5.05 9.52 12.47
N ARG A 62 4.32 8.56 13.03
CA ARG A 62 4.58 7.94 14.36
C ARG A 62 5.26 6.58 14.22
N LEU A 63 6.38 6.57 13.51
CA LEU A 63 7.17 5.37 13.24
C LEU A 63 8.38 5.29 14.20
N PRO A 64 8.77 4.10 14.68
CA PRO A 64 10.00 3.91 15.46
C PRO A 64 11.21 4.55 14.78
N GLU A 65 12.18 5.10 15.50
CA GLU A 65 13.38 5.74 14.90
C GLU A 65 14.15 4.80 13.98
N VAL A 66 14.14 3.50 14.27
CA VAL A 66 14.79 2.45 13.49
C VAL A 66 14.10 2.13 12.16
N THR A 67 12.90 2.64 11.91
CA THR A 67 12.18 2.39 10.64
C THR A 67 12.98 2.96 9.47
N PRO A 68 13.24 2.16 8.42
CA PRO A 68 13.98 2.60 7.23
C PRO A 68 13.33 3.81 6.55
N VAL A 69 14.14 4.63 5.88
CA VAL A 69 13.65 5.80 5.15
C VAL A 69 12.66 5.44 4.05
N SER A 70 12.87 4.34 3.33
CA SER A 70 11.93 3.87 2.29
C SER A 70 10.53 3.58 2.83
N LYS A 71 10.41 3.20 4.12
CA LYS A 71 9.13 2.93 4.77
C LYS A 71 8.52 4.16 5.49
N ARG A 72 8.93 5.38 5.13
CA ARG A 72 8.46 6.63 5.77
C ARG A 72 7.86 7.57 4.76
N LEU A 73 6.72 8.16 5.12
CA LEU A 73 6.17 9.29 4.38
C LEU A 73 6.86 10.59 4.83
N LEU A 74 7.92 11.00 4.13
CA LEU A 74 8.70 12.21 4.42
C LEU A 74 8.02 13.49 3.90
N SER A 75 6.77 13.70 4.27
CA SER A 75 5.99 14.88 3.90
C SER A 75 6.21 16.06 4.86
N ASP A 76 5.98 17.27 4.35
CA ASP A 76 6.03 18.53 5.09
C ASP A 76 4.79 19.41 4.82
N GLU A 77 4.77 20.60 5.42
CA GLU A 77 3.69 21.60 5.28
C GLU A 77 3.41 22.10 3.85
N THR A 78 4.31 21.83 2.90
CA THR A 78 4.16 22.21 1.49
C THR A 78 3.82 21.02 0.58
N SER A 79 3.83 19.81 1.14
CA SER A 79 3.63 18.57 0.41
C SER A 79 2.17 18.35 0.06
N ASN A 80 1.91 17.81 -1.13
CA ASN A 80 0.60 17.30 -1.50
C ASN A 80 0.61 15.78 -1.36
N ILE A 81 -0.29 15.25 -0.54
CA ILE A 81 -0.41 13.81 -0.30
C ILE A 81 -1.59 13.27 -1.11
N PHE A 82 -1.35 12.20 -1.86
CA PHE A 82 -2.38 11.45 -2.55
C PHE A 82 -2.45 10.04 -1.96
N ILE A 83 -3.63 9.66 -1.44
CA ILE A 83 -3.87 8.34 -0.88
C ILE A 83 -4.80 7.58 -1.84
N TYR A 84 -4.32 6.44 -2.32
CA TYR A 84 -5.12 5.50 -3.11
C TYR A 84 -5.23 4.18 -2.37
N MET A 85 -6.47 3.75 -2.13
CA MET A 85 -6.76 2.49 -1.45
C MET A 85 -7.72 1.69 -2.32
N THR A 86 -7.43 0.41 -2.49
CA THR A 86 -8.27 -0.53 -3.25
C THR A 86 -8.37 -1.84 -2.48
N GLY A 87 -9.59 -2.35 -2.35
CA GLY A 87 -9.88 -3.52 -1.53
C GLY A 87 -11.38 -3.68 -1.30
N HIS A 88 -11.74 -4.64 -0.47
CA HIS A 88 -13.11 -4.83 -0.04
C HIS A 88 -13.45 -3.86 1.09
N GLY A 89 -14.67 -3.33 1.07
CA GLY A 89 -15.19 -2.49 2.15
C GLY A 89 -16.68 -2.75 2.37
N GLY A 90 -17.23 -2.07 3.36
CA GLY A 90 -18.66 -2.09 3.67
C GLY A 90 -19.11 -0.71 4.11
N ASP A 91 -20.22 -0.66 4.83
CA ASP A 91 -20.69 0.61 5.39
C ASP A 91 -19.67 1.17 6.37
N SER A 92 -19.05 2.29 6.01
CA SER A 92 -18.13 3.05 6.85
C SER A 92 -16.84 2.31 7.26
N PHE A 93 -16.36 1.34 6.47
CA PHE A 93 -15.04 0.73 6.67
C PHE A 93 -14.41 0.18 5.37
N LEU A 94 -13.09 0.06 5.36
CA LEU A 94 -12.31 -0.69 4.37
C LEU A 94 -11.50 -1.79 5.06
N LYS A 95 -11.49 -3.00 4.50
CA LYS A 95 -10.75 -4.13 5.07
C LYS A 95 -9.26 -4.07 4.78
N PHE A 96 -8.48 -4.51 5.77
CA PHE A 96 -7.06 -4.81 5.67
C PHE A 96 -6.89 -6.32 5.88
N GLN A 97 -6.59 -7.02 4.78
CA GLN A 97 -6.58 -8.49 4.75
C GLN A 97 -7.90 -9.07 5.29
N ASP A 98 -7.84 -10.26 5.90
CA ASP A 98 -9.00 -10.98 6.45
C ASP A 98 -9.28 -10.66 7.93
N ASN A 99 -8.37 -9.95 8.62
CA ASN A 99 -8.39 -9.84 10.07
C ASN A 99 -8.69 -8.43 10.61
N GLU A 100 -8.46 -7.39 9.81
CA GLU A 100 -8.56 -6.00 10.26
C GLU A 100 -9.42 -5.17 9.30
N GLU A 101 -9.90 -4.04 9.79
CA GLU A 101 -10.57 -3.02 9.00
C GLU A 101 -10.22 -1.64 9.56
N ILE A 102 -10.14 -0.64 8.68
CA ILE A 102 -10.08 0.76 9.07
C ILE A 102 -11.46 1.37 8.90
N SER A 103 -12.00 1.93 9.98
CA SER A 103 -13.29 2.63 9.93
C SER A 103 -13.15 4.03 9.32
N ALA A 104 -14.27 4.58 8.85
CA ALA A 104 -14.33 5.96 8.36
C ALA A 104 -13.95 6.98 9.44
N ILE A 105 -14.23 6.68 10.72
CA ILE A 105 -13.89 7.55 11.85
C ILE A 105 -12.37 7.53 12.08
N GLU A 106 -11.77 6.34 12.13
CA GLU A 106 -10.31 6.22 12.30
C GLU A 106 -9.55 6.87 11.14
N LEU A 107 -10.02 6.69 9.90
CA LEU A 107 -9.42 7.36 8.74
C LEU A 107 -9.55 8.89 8.84
N ALA A 108 -10.71 9.40 9.25
CA ALA A 108 -10.94 10.84 9.41
C ALA A 108 -10.08 11.46 10.51
N ASP A 109 -9.73 10.71 11.56
CA ASP A 109 -8.90 11.19 12.67
C ASP A 109 -7.40 11.29 12.30
N VAL A 110 -6.96 10.62 11.22
CA VAL A 110 -5.54 10.53 10.84
C VAL A 110 -5.17 11.31 9.58
N ILE A 111 -6.15 11.93 8.91
CA ILE A 111 -5.97 12.81 7.75
C ILE A 111 -6.24 14.28 8.11
#